data_AF-C1LKZ7-F1
#
_entry.id   AF-C1LKZ7-F1
#
_cell.length_a   1.000
_cell.length_b   1.000
_cell.length_c   1.000
_cell.angle_alpha   90.00
_cell.angle_beta   90.00
_cell.angle_gamma   90.00
#
_symmetry.space_group_name_H-M   'P 1'
#
loop_
_entity.id
_entity.type
_entity.pdbx_description
1 polymer ?
#
loop_
_entity_poly.entity_id
_entity_poly.type
_entity_poly.pdbx_seq_one_letter_code
_entity_poly.pdbx_strand_id
1 'polypeptide(L)'
;MNRRSGRVSVDEDEEEDIYDPKSKGFCRACVDLTKFGLLRAKELTSKPSIECPPDKVELGRATWTFLHTMAAYYPLNPTPEQQEDMKKFLHIFPQFFPCRPCAYDLQSNIILHPKIG
;
A
#
# COMPACT_ATOMS: atom_id res chain seq x y z
N MET A 1 -0.81 25.54 5.19
CA MET A 1 -0.29 24.16 5.36
C MET A 1 -0.65 23.69 6.76
N ASN A 2 -1.70 22.89 6.92
CA ASN A 2 -2.02 22.31 8.23
C ASN A 2 -2.63 20.91 8.01
N ARG A 3 -1.82 19.86 8.21
CA ARG A 3 -2.27 18.46 8.12
C ARG A 3 -2.84 18.07 9.48
N ARG A 4 -4.17 18.05 9.63
CA ARG A 4 -4.82 17.38 10.76
C ARG A 4 -4.66 15.87 10.56
N SER A 5 -3.63 15.30 11.18
CA SER A 5 -3.52 13.87 11.42
C SER A 5 -4.51 13.53 12.53
N GLY A 6 -5.76 13.26 12.17
CA GLY A 6 -6.74 12.60 13.03
C GLY A 6 -6.54 11.10 12.90
N ARG A 7 -5.88 10.49 13.87
CA ARG A 7 -5.65 9.04 13.98
C ARG A 7 -6.91 8.40 14.57
N VAL A 8 -7.50 7.44 13.86
CA VAL A 8 -8.76 6.77 14.26
C VAL A 8 -8.46 5.67 15.29
N SER A 9 -8.88 5.88 16.53
CA SER A 9 -9.11 4.82 17.52
C SER A 9 -10.37 4.05 17.13
N VAL A 10 -10.30 2.72 17.13
CA VAL A 10 -11.39 1.83 16.72
C VAL A 10 -12.29 1.56 17.93
N ASP A 11 -13.50 2.11 17.91
CA ASP A 11 -14.58 1.82 18.87
C ASP A 11 -15.74 1.19 18.07
N GLU A 12 -16.27 0.05 18.52
CA GLU A 12 -17.07 -0.94 17.76
C GLU A 12 -18.54 -0.55 17.45
N ASP A 13 -18.95 0.72 17.56
CA ASP A 13 -20.39 1.12 17.55
C ASP A 13 -20.80 2.18 16.50
N GLU A 14 -20.06 2.37 15.40
CA GLU A 14 -20.54 3.13 14.23
C GLU A 14 -20.53 2.23 12.99
N GLU A 15 -21.66 2.17 12.27
CA GLU A 15 -21.81 1.40 11.04
C GLU A 15 -20.77 1.87 10.00
N GLU A 16 -19.63 1.16 9.93
CA GLU A 16 -18.47 1.52 9.13
C GLU A 16 -18.75 1.27 7.65
N ASP A 17 -19.41 2.22 6.98
CA ASP A 17 -19.50 2.18 5.52
C ASP A 17 -18.13 2.49 4.92
N ILE A 18 -17.41 1.44 4.55
CA ILE A 18 -16.09 1.48 3.90
C ILE A 18 -16.10 2.25 2.58
N TYR A 19 -17.28 2.45 1.98
CA TYR A 19 -17.49 3.16 0.71
C TYR A 19 -17.90 4.62 0.89
N ASP A 20 -18.32 5.08 2.07
CA ASP A 20 -18.65 6.50 2.32
C ASP A 20 -17.38 7.31 2.65
N PRO A 21 -16.97 8.29 1.82
CA PRO A 21 -15.82 9.16 2.07
C PRO A 21 -15.88 9.96 3.38
N LYS A 22 -17.06 10.06 4.01
CA LYS A 22 -17.26 10.75 5.29
C LYS A 22 -17.20 9.80 6.49
N SER A 23 -17.23 8.48 6.26
CA SER A 23 -17.12 7.47 7.31
C SER A 23 -15.69 7.37 7.83
N LYS A 24 -15.56 7.03 9.12
CA LYS A 24 -14.26 6.72 9.74
C LYS A 24 -13.63 5.46 9.15
N GLY A 25 -14.45 4.54 8.65
CA GLY A 25 -14.04 3.30 7.97
C GLY A 25 -13.65 3.47 6.50
N PHE A 26 -13.68 4.69 5.94
CA PHE A 26 -13.42 4.92 4.52
C PHE A 26 -12.06 4.41 4.06
N CYS A 27 -12.07 3.45 3.13
CA CYS A 27 -10.87 2.90 2.53
C CYS A 27 -10.75 3.34 1.07
N ARG A 28 -9.89 4.34 0.79
CA ARG A 28 -9.59 4.74 -0.60
C ARG A 28 -9.05 3.59 -1.46
N ALA A 29 -8.34 2.63 -0.87
CA ALA A 29 -7.87 1.44 -1.58
C ALA A 29 -9.02 0.49 -1.98
N CYS A 30 -10.19 0.62 -1.35
CA CYS A 30 -11.35 -0.24 -1.52
C CYS A 30 -12.42 0.39 -2.44
N VAL A 31 -12.24 1.65 -2.86
CA VAL A 31 -13.13 2.34 -3.80
C VAL A 31 -12.54 2.42 -5.21
N ASP A 32 -13.37 2.12 -6.19
CA ASP A 32 -13.00 2.23 -7.60
C ASP A 32 -13.02 3.70 -8.03
N LEU A 33 -11.84 4.26 -8.33
CA LEU A 33 -11.70 5.64 -8.81
C LEU A 33 -12.37 5.86 -10.17
N THR A 34 -12.65 4.80 -10.95
CA THR A 34 -13.47 4.90 -12.16
C THR A 34 -14.93 5.23 -11.83
N LYS A 35 -15.43 4.83 -10.65
CA LYS A 35 -16.78 5.20 -10.17
C LYS A 35 -16.81 6.57 -9.50
N PHE A 36 -15.72 7.01 -8.88
CA PHE A 36 -15.64 8.30 -8.18
C PHE A 36 -15.27 9.49 -9.10
N GLY A 37 -14.74 9.23 -10.30
CA GLY A 37 -14.12 10.24 -11.17
C GLY A 37 -14.65 10.35 -12.60
N LEU A 38 -15.75 9.67 -12.97
CA LEU A 38 -16.25 9.66 -14.35
C LEU A 38 -17.03 10.91 -14.78
N LEU A 39 -16.54 12.10 -14.41
CA LEU A 39 -16.87 13.34 -15.11
C LEU A 39 -15.65 14.16 -15.53
N ARG A 40 -14.40 13.69 -15.32
CA ARG A 40 -13.24 14.47 -15.80
C ARG A 40 -11.95 13.69 -15.99
N ALA A 41 -11.89 12.85 -17.02
CA ALA A 41 -10.78 12.84 -17.98
C ALA A 41 -11.03 11.75 -19.02
N LYS A 42 -11.36 12.24 -20.21
CA LYS A 42 -11.45 11.51 -21.46
C LYS A 42 -10.14 10.77 -21.73
N GLU A 43 -10.24 9.45 -21.82
CA GLU A 43 -9.61 8.59 -22.83
C GLU A 43 -8.39 9.19 -23.57
N LEU A 44 -7.20 8.67 -23.27
CA LEU A 44 -6.03 8.67 -24.14
C LEU A 44 -5.51 7.23 -24.23
N THR A 45 -6.02 6.55 -25.25
CA THR A 45 -5.46 5.43 -26.06
C THR A 45 -4.02 5.01 -25.73
N SER A 46 -3.63 3.72 -25.74
CA SER A 46 -3.70 2.85 -26.92
C SER A 46 -3.35 1.36 -26.66
N LYS A 47 -4.15 0.45 -27.25
CA LYS A 47 -3.88 -0.90 -27.80
C LYS A 47 -3.22 -1.99 -26.91
N PRO A 48 -3.76 -3.24 -26.88
CA PRO A 48 -3.12 -4.36 -26.18
C PRO A 48 -1.98 -4.89 -27.04
N SER A 49 -0.79 -4.31 -26.89
CA SER A 49 0.44 -5.04 -27.22
C SER A 49 0.64 -6.07 -26.12
N ILE A 50 0.84 -7.34 -26.48
CA ILE A 50 1.31 -8.45 -25.63
C ILE A 50 1.75 -7.93 -24.26
N GLU A 51 0.99 -8.20 -23.20
CA GLU A 51 1.27 -7.71 -21.84
C GLU A 51 2.63 -8.24 -21.38
N CYS A 52 3.69 -7.54 -21.77
CA CYS A 52 5.03 -7.79 -21.29
C CYS A 52 5.02 -7.49 -19.79
N PRO A 53 5.69 -8.31 -18.96
CA PRO A 53 5.91 -7.97 -17.57
C PRO A 53 6.54 -6.57 -17.45
N PRO A 54 6.24 -5.82 -16.36
CA PRO A 54 6.71 -4.46 -16.19
C PRO A 54 8.24 -4.38 -16.17
N ASP A 55 8.78 -3.26 -16.66
CA ASP A 55 10.21 -2.99 -16.55
C ASP A 55 10.63 -2.71 -15.09
N LYS A 56 11.95 -2.62 -14.83
CA LYS A 56 12.49 -2.36 -13.48
C LYS A 56 11.88 -1.13 -12.81
N VAL A 57 11.64 -0.05 -13.56
CA VAL A 57 11.20 1.23 -13.02
C VAL A 57 9.71 1.20 -12.71
N GLU A 58 8.92 0.66 -13.63
CA GLU A 58 7.49 0.44 -13.42
C GLU A 58 7.23 -0.51 -12.26
N LEU A 59 7.92 -1.65 -12.23
CA LEU A 59 7.86 -2.61 -11.13
C LEU A 59 8.21 -1.93 -9.81
N GLY A 60 9.30 -1.15 -9.77
CA GLY A 60 9.71 -0.40 -8.58
C GLY A 60 8.65 0.57 -8.09
N ARG A 61 8.04 1.37 -8.98
CA ARG A 61 6.95 2.30 -8.61
C ARG A 61 5.72 1.58 -8.10
N ALA A 62 5.31 0.50 -8.75
CA ALA A 62 4.18 -0.32 -8.33
C ALA A 62 4.43 -0.93 -6.93
N THR A 63 5.62 -1.47 -6.70
CA THR A 63 6.03 -2.00 -5.39
C THR A 63 6.05 -0.94 -4.30
N TRP A 64 6.62 0.24 -4.55
CA TRP A 64 6.59 1.33 -3.58
C TRP A 64 5.18 1.79 -3.26
N THR A 65 4.29 1.82 -4.27
CA THR A 65 2.88 2.15 -4.08
C THR A 65 2.20 1.12 -3.18
N PHE A 66 2.43 -0.16 -3.42
CA PHE A 66 1.93 -1.25 -2.59
C PHE A 66 2.44 -1.14 -1.14
N LEU A 67 3.76 -1.03 -0.93
CA LEU A 67 4.37 -0.98 0.40
C LEU A 67 3.91 0.25 1.20
N HIS A 68 3.85 1.43 0.58
CA HIS A 68 3.37 2.63 1.27
C HIS A 68 1.87 2.60 1.56
N THR A 69 1.06 2.00 0.68
CA THR A 69 -0.36 1.81 0.96
C THR A 69 -0.55 0.85 2.13
N MET A 70 0.14 -0.29 2.12
CA MET A 70 0.12 -1.25 3.21
C MET A 70 0.54 -0.60 4.55
N ALA A 71 1.59 0.20 4.55
CA ALA A 71 2.03 0.93 5.74
C ALA A 71 1.02 1.99 6.20
N ALA A 72 0.34 2.68 5.28
CA ALA A 72 -0.68 3.69 5.60
C ALA A 72 -1.93 3.08 6.25
N TYR A 73 -2.23 1.82 5.93
CA TYR A 73 -3.34 1.05 6.49
C TYR A 73 -2.92 0.11 7.64
N TYR A 74 -1.65 0.12 8.03
CA TYR A 74 -1.20 -0.66 9.18
C TYR A 74 -1.86 -0.12 10.46
N PRO A 75 -2.40 -0.99 11.36
CA PRO A 75 -3.11 -0.54 12.55
C PRO A 75 -2.27 0.37 13.42
N LEU A 76 -2.92 1.35 14.05
CA LEU A 76 -2.24 2.24 15.00
C LEU A 76 -1.78 1.52 16.27
N ASN A 77 -2.58 0.55 16.72
CA ASN A 77 -2.28 -0.31 17.87
C ASN A 77 -2.27 -1.77 17.39
N PRO A 78 -1.20 -2.21 16.69
CA PRO A 78 -1.14 -3.55 16.16
C PRO A 78 -0.94 -4.57 17.27
N THR A 79 -1.57 -5.73 17.15
CA THR A 79 -1.33 -6.85 18.06
C THR A 79 0.13 -7.35 17.94
N PRO A 80 0.67 -8.03 18.96
CA PRO A 80 2.01 -8.62 18.86
C PRO A 80 2.18 -9.52 17.63
N GLU A 81 1.14 -10.28 17.28
CA GLU A 81 1.10 -11.13 16.09
C GLU A 81 1.17 -10.31 14.79
N GLN A 82 0.38 -9.23 14.66
CA GLN A 82 0.44 -8.33 13.50
C GLN A 82 1.82 -7.66 13.33
N GLN A 83 2.52 -7.36 14.43
CA GLN A 83 3.89 -6.85 14.38
C GLN A 83 4.87 -7.91 13.90
N GLU A 84 4.74 -9.13 14.39
CA GLU A 84 5.59 -10.25 14.00
C GLU A 84 5.38 -10.61 12.52
N ASP A 85 4.14 -10.64 12.06
CA ASP A 85 3.80 -10.97 10.68
C ASP A 85 4.26 -9.89 9.69
N MET A 86 4.15 -8.61 10.06
CA MET A 86 4.70 -7.53 9.23
C MET A 86 6.23 -7.64 9.12
N LYS A 87 6.92 -8.00 10.21
CA LYS A 87 8.38 -8.25 10.18
C LYS A 87 8.71 -9.42 9.25
N LYS A 88 8.01 -10.55 9.40
CA LYS A 88 8.18 -11.73 8.53
C LYS A 88 7.95 -11.37 7.06
N PHE A 89 6.88 -10.65 6.76
CA PHE A 89 6.57 -10.19 5.41
C PHE A 89 7.74 -9.40 4.82
N LEU A 90 8.25 -8.39 5.51
CA LEU A 90 9.36 -7.57 5.03
C LEU A 90 10.68 -8.36 4.87
N HIS A 91 10.92 -9.39 5.69
CA HIS A 91 12.10 -10.26 5.52
C HIS A 91 11.98 -11.24 4.35
N ILE A 92 10.77 -11.70 4.04
CA ILE A 92 10.50 -12.68 2.98
C ILE A 92 10.33 -11.99 1.63
N PHE A 93 9.73 -10.80 1.59
CA PHE A 93 9.42 -10.08 0.36
C PHE A 93 10.62 -9.93 -0.60
N PRO A 94 11.83 -9.54 -0.16
CA PRO A 94 12.98 -9.42 -1.05
C PRO A 94 13.37 -10.73 -1.71
N GLN A 95 13.13 -11.89 -1.07
CA GLN A 95 13.48 -13.21 -1.61
C GLN A 95 12.72 -13.53 -2.91
N PHE A 96 11.55 -12.91 -3.08
CA PHE A 96 10.69 -13.07 -4.25
C PHE A 96 10.69 -11.85 -5.17
N PHE A 97 11.48 -10.81 -4.86
CA PHE A 97 11.50 -9.60 -5.67
C PHE A 97 12.28 -9.83 -6.99
N PRO A 98 11.66 -9.67 -8.18
CA PRO A 98 12.23 -10.13 -9.45
C PRO A 98 13.59 -9.51 -9.83
N CYS A 99 13.87 -8.28 -9.38
CA CYS A 99 15.15 -7.62 -9.59
C CYS A 99 16.18 -8.07 -8.55
N ARG A 100 17.06 -9.02 -8.89
CA ARG A 100 18.12 -9.53 -7.98
C ARG A 100 18.97 -8.47 -7.26
N PRO A 101 19.58 -7.48 -7.95
CA PRO A 101 20.37 -6.46 -7.24
C PRO A 101 19.49 -5.59 -6.33
N CYS A 102 18.27 -5.26 -6.77
CA CYS A 102 17.32 -4.51 -5.94
C CYS A 102 16.88 -5.31 -4.70
N ALA A 103 16.67 -6.62 -4.86
CA ALA A 103 16.29 -7.54 -3.80
C ALA A 103 17.39 -7.65 -2.74
N TYR A 104 18.65 -7.80 -3.19
CA TYR A 104 19.81 -7.81 -2.31
C TYR A 104 19.91 -6.50 -1.51
N ASP A 105 19.87 -5.36 -2.19
CA ASP A 105 19.92 -4.05 -1.55
C ASP A 105 18.78 -3.88 -0.53
N LEU A 106 17.55 -4.25 -0.89
CA LEU A 106 16.39 -4.18 0.00
C LEU A 106 16.58 -5.07 1.24
N GLN A 107 17.01 -6.32 1.04
CA GLN A 107 17.27 -7.25 2.14
C GLN A 107 18.37 -6.74 3.08
N SER A 108 19.48 -6.25 2.53
CA SER A 108 20.56 -5.64 3.33
C SER A 108 20.06 -4.44 4.12
N ASN A 109 19.28 -3.56 3.51
CA ASN A 109 18.71 -2.39 4.20
C ASN A 109 17.79 -2.78 5.37
N ILE A 110 16.94 -3.80 5.18
CA ILE A 110 16.03 -4.28 6.24
C ILE A 110 16.83 -4.87 7.41
N ILE A 111 17.92 -5.59 7.14
CA ILE A 111 18.79 -6.17 8.17
C ILE A 111 19.57 -5.07 8.92
N LEU A 112 20.10 -4.07 8.21
CA LEU A 112 20.89 -2.99 8.80
C LEU A 112 20.04 -1.98 9.57
N HIS A 113 18.75 -1.85 9.23
CA HIS A 113 17.84 -0.88 9.82
C HIS A 113 16.52 -1.52 10.30
N PRO A 114 16.55 -2.37 11.35
CA PRO A 114 15.38 -3.14 11.80
C PRO A 114 14.36 -2.33 12.63
N LYS A 115 14.10 -1.06 12.28
CA LYS A 115 13.09 -0.24 12.95
C LYS A 115 11.70 -0.54 12.42
N ILE A 116 11.10 -1.62 12.91
CA ILE A 116 9.68 -1.95 12.72
C ILE A 116 9.06 -2.00 14.12
N GLY A 117 8.66 -0.82 14.60
CA GLY A 117 8.06 -0.56 15.90
C GLY A 117 7.33 0.77 15.87
#